data_AF-A0A943L6F2-F1
#
_entry.id   AF-A0A943L6F2-F1
#
_cell.length_a   1.000
_cell.length_b   1.000
_cell.length_c   1.000
_cell.angle_alpha   90.00
_cell.angle_beta   90.00
_cell.angle_gamma   90.00
#
_symmetry.space_group_name_H-M   'P 1'
#
loop_
_entity.id
_entity.type
_entity.pdbx_description
1 polymer ?
#
loop_
_entity_poly.entity_id
_entity_poly.type
_entity_poly.pdbx_seq_one_letter_code
_entity_poly.pdbx_strand_id
1 'polypeptide(L)' 'ELLKTTDQPIKIIAYSVGYLDPLHFSKAFRQYYDCSPSQYRTSIQ' A
#
# COMPACT_ATOMS: atom_id res chain seq x y z
N GLU A 1 -8.86 -1.62 1.53
CA GLU A 1 -9.35 -3.02 1.37
C GLU A 1 -8.39 -3.89 0.57
N LEU A 2 -7.83 -3.42 -0.57
CA LEU A 2 -6.89 -4.21 -1.39
C LEU A 2 -5.73 -4.83 -0.58
N LEU A 3 -5.06 -4.08 0.29
CA LEU A 3 -3.96 -4.63 1.12
C LEU A 3 -4.36 -5.78 2.07
N LYS A 4 -5.66 -5.96 2.36
CA LYS A 4 -6.20 -7.01 3.23
C LYS A 4 -6.69 -8.23 2.44
N THR A 5 -7.12 -8.03 1.20
CA THR A 5 -7.83 -9.05 0.42
C THR A 5 -6.99 -9.65 -0.70
N THR A 6 -5.85 -9.04 -1.03
CA THR A 6 -4.98 -9.51 -2.12
C THR A 6 -3.53 -9.58 -1.69
N ASP A 7 -2.87 -10.66 -2.11
CA ASP A 7 -1.44 -10.90 -1.91
C ASP A 7 -0.58 -10.10 -2.93
N GLN A 8 -1.20 -9.25 -3.74
CA GLN A 8 -0.53 -8.50 -4.79
C GLN A 8 0.60 -7.61 -4.24
N PRO A 9 1.68 -7.43 -5.03
CA PRO A 9 2.74 -6.51 -4.68
C PRO A 9 2.21 -5.08 -4.48
N ILE A 10 2.77 -4.36 -3.50
CA ILE A 10 2.40 -2.98 -3.19
C ILE A 10 2.41 -2.08 -4.44
N LYS A 11 3.33 -2.32 -5.38
CA LYS A 11 3.37 -1.62 -6.68
C LYS A 11 2.07 -1.77 -7.48
N ILE A 12 1.49 -2.98 -7.54
CA ILE A 12 0.27 -3.26 -8.30
C ILE A 12 -0.93 -2.57 -7.65
N ILE A 13 -0.98 -2.60 -6.31
CA ILE A 13 -2.01 -1.91 -5.55
C ILE A 13 -1.91 -0.39 -5.78
N ALA A 14 -0.70 0.17 -5.77
CA ALA A 14 -0.46 1.57 -6.09
C ALA A 14 -0.99 1.94 -7.49
N TYR A 15 -0.69 1.14 -8.51
CA TYR A 15 -1.24 1.36 -9.86
C TYR A 15 -2.78 1.25 -9.89
N SER A 16 -3.34 0.28 -9.16
CA SER A 16 -4.79 0.04 -9.13
C SER A 16 -5.57 1.16 -8.44
N VAL A 17 -4.96 1.87 -7.48
CA VAL A 17 -5.56 3.03 -6.82
C VAL A 17 -5.27 4.36 -7.51
N GLY A 18 -4.62 4.34 -8.69
CA GLY A 18 -4.36 5.53 -9.50
C GLY A 18 -3.01 6.20 -9.25
N TYR A 19 -2.11 5.59 -8.48
CA TYR A 19 -0.74 6.08 -8.34
C TYR A 19 0.16 5.50 -9.44
N LEU A 20 0.72 6.40 -10.25
CA LEU A 20 1.71 6.06 -11.27
C LEU A 20 3.06 5.65 -10.68
N ASP A 21 3.31 5.99 -9.41
CA ASP A 21 4.57 5.68 -8.75
C ASP A 21 4.33 5.03 -7.37
N PRO A 22 4.83 3.80 -7.13
CA PRO A 22 4.71 3.11 -5.85
C PRO A 22 5.33 3.85 -4.67
N LEU A 23 6.35 4.68 -4.90
CA LEU A 23 6.99 5.47 -3.85
C LEU A 23 6.08 6.61 -3.39
N HIS A 24 5.37 7.25 -4.31
CA HIS A 24 4.36 8.26 -3.97
C HIS A 24 3.22 7.66 -3.16
N PHE A 25 2.72 6.49 -3.58
CA PHE A 25 1.73 5.75 -2.81
C PHE A 25 2.25 5.43 -1.40
N SER A 26 3.47 4.90 -1.28
CA SER A 26 4.04 4.53 0.01
C SER A 26 4.21 5.73 0.96
N LYS A 27 4.61 6.89 0.43
CA LYS A 27 4.69 8.14 1.21
C LYS A 27 3.32 8.61 1.68
N ALA A 28 2.35 8.71 0.76
CA ALA A 28 0.99 9.14 1.08
C ALA A 28 0.32 8.18 2.09
N PHE A 29 0.49 6.87 1.88
CA PHE A 29 -0.01 5.83 2.77
C PHE A 29 0.60 5.97 4.17
N ARG A 30 1.92 6.16 4.25
CA ARG A 30 2.60 6.37 5.53
C ARG A 30 2.15 7.66 6.22
N GLN A 31 1.89 8.74 5.49
CA GLN A 31 1.37 9.97 6.10
C GLN A 31 -0.04 9.80 6.65
N TYR A 32 -0.86 8.94 6.05
CA TYR A 32 -2.24 8.72 6.46
C TYR A 32 -2.39 7.65 7.55
N TYR A 33 -1.65 6.54 7.44
CA TYR A 33 -1.73 5.37 8.31
C TYR A 33 -0.57 5.27 9.31
N ASP A 34 0.37 6.22 9.30
CA ASP A 34 1.62 6.24 10.09
C ASP A 34 2.55 5.03 9.91
N CYS A 35 2.27 4.16 8.93
CA CYS A 35 3.03 2.95 8.66
C CYS A 35 3.20 2.71 7.16
N SER A 36 4.22 1.95 6.75
CA SER A 36 4.36 1.61 5.33
C SER A 36 3.28 0.62 4.89
N PRO A 37 2.87 0.60 3.61
CA PRO A 37 1.91 -0.39 3.10
C PRO A 37 2.34 -1.84 3.35
N SER A 38 3.66 -2.10 3.33
CA SER A 38 4.26 -3.39 3.66
C SER A 38 4.12 -3.75 5.13
N GLN A 39 4.40 -2.81 6.05
CA GLN A 39 4.21 -3.00 7.49
C GLN A 39 2.73 -3.19 7.83
N TYR A 40 1.87 -2.37 7.21
CA TYR A 40 0.43 -2.52 7.35
C TYR A 40 0.04 -3.95 6.98
N ARG A 41 0.43 -4.44 5.80
CA ARG A 41 0.15 -5.81 5.36
C ARG A 41 0.65 -6.88 6.34
N THR A 42 1.86 -6.77 6.86
CA THR A 42 2.38 -7.70 7.89
C THR A 42 1.60 -7.64 9.21
N SER A 43 1.01 -6.49 9.56
CA SER A 43 0.27 -6.33 10.81
C SER A 43 -1.17 -6.88 10.76
N ILE A 44 -1.74 -7.07 9.57
CA ILE A 44 -3.09 -7.59 9.34
C ILE A 44 -3.10 -9.02 8.78
N GLN A 45 -1.93 -9.59 8.54
CA GLN A 45 -1.74 -10.98 8.13
C GLN A 45 -1.30 -11.82 9.33
#